data_AF-A0A933Q3N4-F1
#
_entry.id   AF-A0A933Q3N4-F1
#
_cell.length_a   1.000
_cell.length_b   1.000
_cell.length_c   1.000
_cell.angle_alpha   90.00
_cell.angle_beta   90.00
_cell.angle_gamma   90.00
#
_symmetry.space_group_name_H-M   'P 1'
#
loop_
_entity.id
_entity.type
_entity.pdbx_description
1 polymer ?
#
loop_
_entity_poly.entity_id
_entity_poly.type
_entity_poly.pdbx_seq_one_letter_code
_entity_poly.pdbx_strand_id
1 'polypeptide(L)'
;MKQSVVLLTGAAMIALMLACASLPEKEFSLANERRSLLMKYKLNTYASNEFVLAETNYTAGKTYYSNDNGKSKESLDKALTNYNIVLQKGFPLAADDSKKQADAPKKDADDIKAAVAVKEEYAAAKKLYDDAIAAKTAGNYSNAIDLLQASKVKFEAVHKKAKEKRTGAEKSIKATDTDIKNVEKTVKEIEKLRDEEQKAMKKENAQ
;
A
#
# COMPACT_ATOMS: atom_id res chain seq x y z
N MET A 1 85.18 40.55 1.70
CA MET A 1 85.14 40.43 3.16
C MET A 1 84.14 41.44 3.72
N LYS A 2 82.93 40.98 4.10
CA LYS A 2 82.23 41.30 5.36
C LYS A 2 80.77 40.83 5.25
N GLN A 3 80.43 39.94 6.18
CA GLN A 3 79.11 39.41 6.50
C GLN A 3 78.29 40.42 7.32
N SER A 4 77.01 40.04 7.52
CA SER A 4 76.07 40.33 8.64
C SER A 4 74.80 41.04 8.15
N VAL A 5 73.67 40.34 7.90
CA VAL A 5 72.70 39.71 8.83
C VAL A 5 71.95 40.73 9.70
N VAL A 6 70.67 40.98 9.37
CA VAL A 6 69.51 41.29 10.26
C VAL A 6 68.26 40.83 9.50
N LEU A 7 67.64 39.66 9.75
CA LEU A 7 66.64 39.29 10.78
C LEU A 7 65.27 40.03 10.73
N LEU A 8 64.29 39.31 10.18
CA LEU A 8 62.93 39.03 10.69
C LEU A 8 61.94 40.17 11.01
N THR A 9 60.83 40.21 10.27
CA THR A 9 59.42 40.08 10.74
C THR A 9 58.58 39.80 9.49
N GLY A 10 57.70 38.81 9.36
CA GLY A 10 56.94 38.08 10.36
C GLY A 10 55.46 38.19 10.03
N ALA A 11 55.01 37.62 8.90
CA ALA A 11 53.60 37.34 8.63
C ALA A 11 53.48 35.87 8.25
N ALA A 12 53.29 35.04 9.28
CA ALA A 12 52.99 33.64 9.15
C ALA A 12 51.69 33.48 8.35
N MET A 13 51.84 33.09 7.09
CA MET A 13 50.75 32.53 6.31
C MET A 13 50.42 31.16 6.93
N ILE A 14 49.51 31.15 7.90
CA ILE A 14 48.88 29.90 8.38
C ILE A 14 48.01 29.41 7.22
N ALA A 15 48.64 28.68 6.30
CA ALA A 15 47.96 27.70 5.48
C ALA A 15 47.48 26.62 6.43
N LEU A 16 46.29 26.82 7.00
CA LEU A 16 45.57 25.76 7.68
C LEU A 16 45.31 24.70 6.61
N MET A 17 46.06 23.60 6.71
CA MET A 17 45.92 22.44 5.85
C MET A 17 44.45 22.01 5.86
N LEU A 18 43.72 22.37 4.81
CA LEU A 18 42.47 21.73 4.42
C LEU A 18 42.82 20.26 4.26
N ALA A 19 42.44 19.47 5.26
CA ALA A 19 42.54 18.02 5.22
C ALA A 19 42.02 17.55 3.85
N CYS A 20 42.84 16.76 3.14
CA CYS A 20 42.51 16.10 1.88
C CYS A 20 41.37 15.06 2.01
N ALA A 21 40.33 15.34 2.80
CA ALA A 21 39.08 14.62 2.71
C ALA A 21 38.31 15.18 1.50
N SER A 22 38.17 14.37 0.46
CA SER A 22 37.25 14.64 -0.64
C SER A 22 35.85 14.96 -0.10
N LEU A 23 35.10 15.78 -0.84
CA LEU A 23 33.73 16.12 -0.49
C LEU A 23 32.90 14.83 -0.26
N PRO A 24 32.08 14.74 0.81
CA PRO A 24 31.37 13.50 1.16
C PRO A 24 30.10 13.28 0.31
N GLU A 25 30.24 13.37 -1.02
CA GLU A 25 29.15 13.25 -1.99
C GLU A 25 28.42 11.91 -1.89
N LYS A 26 29.18 10.83 -1.67
CA LYS A 26 28.64 9.48 -1.56
C LYS A 26 27.73 9.34 -0.35
N GLU A 27 28.21 9.74 0.82
CA GLU A 27 27.47 9.68 2.08
C GLU A 27 26.23 10.55 2.01
N PHE A 28 26.35 11.74 1.41
CA PHE A 28 25.24 12.64 1.21
C PHE A 28 24.15 12.06 0.30
N SER A 29 24.55 11.53 -0.85
CA SER A 29 23.63 10.89 -1.80
C SER A 29 22.91 9.71 -1.15
N LEU A 30 23.66 8.82 -0.47
CA LEU A 30 23.08 7.66 0.20
C LEU A 30 22.13 8.08 1.33
N ALA A 31 22.45 9.13 2.08
CA ALA A 31 21.57 9.65 3.13
C ALA A 31 20.24 10.15 2.55
N ASN A 32 20.28 10.83 1.39
CA ASN A 32 19.06 11.26 0.67
C ASN A 32 18.23 10.08 0.18
N GLU A 33 18.86 9.05 -0.37
CA GLU A 33 18.16 7.82 -0.80
C GLU A 33 17.47 7.15 0.40
N ARG A 34 18.17 6.99 1.52
CA ARG A 34 17.63 6.37 2.73
C ARG A 34 16.47 7.17 3.29
N ARG A 35 16.63 8.50 3.40
CA ARG A 35 15.57 9.42 3.82
C ARG A 35 14.33 9.32 2.92
N SER A 36 14.53 9.26 1.61
CA SER A 36 13.42 9.14 0.64
C SER A 36 12.69 7.80 0.79
N LEU A 37 13.42 6.71 1.01
CA LEU A 37 12.83 5.38 1.24
C LEU A 37 11.98 5.34 2.51
N LEU A 38 12.50 5.93 3.60
CA LEU A 38 11.79 6.05 4.87
C LEU A 38 10.48 6.82 4.71
N MET A 39 10.47 7.92 3.96
CA MET A 39 9.26 8.70 3.70
C MET A 39 8.26 7.96 2.79
N LYS A 40 8.75 7.33 1.70
CA LYS A 40 7.91 6.56 0.76
C LYS A 40 7.07 5.52 1.50
N TYR A 41 7.71 4.76 2.38
CA TYR A 41 7.06 3.68 3.14
C TYR A 41 6.56 4.13 4.52
N LYS A 42 6.63 5.44 4.83
CA LYS A 42 6.22 6.04 6.12
C LYS A 42 6.85 5.36 7.34
N LEU A 43 8.12 4.93 7.21
CA LEU A 43 8.81 4.13 8.21
C LEU A 43 9.25 4.93 9.45
N ASN A 44 9.27 6.26 9.34
CA ASN A 44 9.63 7.18 10.42
C ASN A 44 8.73 7.06 11.65
N THR A 45 7.50 6.54 11.51
CA THR A 45 6.59 6.34 12.65
C THR A 45 6.93 5.11 13.49
N TYR A 46 7.75 4.19 12.97
CA TYR A 46 8.04 2.90 13.61
C TYR A 46 9.31 2.91 14.47
N ALA A 47 10.21 3.86 14.23
CA ALA A 47 11.41 4.09 15.05
C ALA A 47 11.70 5.59 15.12
N SER A 48 10.78 6.33 15.76
CA SER A 48 10.77 7.80 15.78
C SER A 48 12.05 8.40 16.38
N ASN A 49 12.57 7.80 17.46
CA ASN A 49 13.77 8.30 18.13
C ASN A 49 15.00 8.23 17.21
N GLU A 50 15.21 7.08 16.56
CA GLU A 50 16.31 6.90 15.61
C GLU A 50 16.13 7.77 14.37
N PHE A 51 14.90 7.96 13.90
CA PHE A 51 14.64 8.88 12.80
C PHE A 51 15.00 10.33 13.15
N VAL A 52 14.63 10.81 14.35
CA VAL A 52 15.01 12.14 14.83
C VAL A 52 16.53 12.27 14.93
N LEU A 53 17.22 11.29 15.51
CA LEU A 53 18.69 11.27 15.57
C LEU A 53 19.32 11.29 14.18
N ALA A 54 18.74 10.57 13.22
CA ALA A 54 19.20 10.58 11.84
C ALA A 54 19.05 11.96 11.19
N GLU A 55 17.88 12.59 11.30
CA GLU A 55 17.63 13.92 10.73
C GLU A 55 18.51 15.02 11.37
N THR A 56 18.76 14.94 12.68
CA THR A 56 19.70 15.84 13.38
C THR A 56 21.11 15.72 12.80
N ASN A 57 21.62 14.49 12.66
CA ASN A 57 22.97 14.26 12.12
C ASN A 57 23.05 14.58 10.62
N TYR A 58 21.99 14.31 9.85
CA TYR A 58 21.91 14.68 8.44
C TYR A 58 21.98 16.21 8.26
N THR A 59 21.27 16.96 9.10
CA THR A 59 21.31 18.43 9.11
C THR A 59 22.70 18.95 9.49
N ALA A 60 23.36 18.37 10.49
CA ALA A 60 24.74 18.70 10.82
C ALA A 60 25.71 18.41 9.65
N GLY A 61 25.55 17.25 9.00
CA GLY A 61 26.31 16.86 7.81
C GLY A 61 26.20 17.88 6.68
N LYS A 62 24.99 18.36 6.39
CA LYS A 62 24.72 19.45 5.43
C LYS A 62 25.46 20.73 5.80
N THR A 63 25.40 21.15 7.06
CA THR A 63 26.01 22.39 7.53
C THR A 63 27.54 22.38 7.38
N TYR A 64 28.17 21.22 7.62
CA TYR A 64 29.61 21.06 7.47
C TYR A 64 30.08 20.83 6.02
N TYR A 65 29.17 20.50 5.09
CA TYR A 65 29.49 19.99 3.75
C TYR A 65 30.44 20.89 2.93
N SER A 66 30.37 22.21 3.11
CA SER A 66 31.24 23.17 2.41
C SER A 66 32.33 23.80 3.29
N ASN A 67 32.38 23.43 4.58
CA ASN A 67 33.19 24.11 5.58
C ASN A 67 34.20 23.17 6.27
N ASP A 68 33.83 21.90 6.46
CA ASP A 68 34.60 20.89 7.16
C ASP A 68 34.19 19.49 6.67
N ASN A 69 34.83 19.02 5.59
CA ASN A 69 34.49 17.75 4.95
C ASN A 69 34.58 16.56 5.91
N GLY A 70 35.52 16.61 6.88
CA GLY A 70 35.68 15.56 7.90
C GLY A 70 34.47 15.47 8.83
N LYS A 71 34.05 16.60 9.40
CA LYS A 71 32.84 16.64 10.25
C LYS A 71 31.56 16.38 9.48
N SER A 72 31.51 16.80 8.22
CA SER A 72 30.38 16.51 7.34
C SER A 72 30.24 15.00 7.15
N LYS A 73 31.33 14.33 6.78
CA LYS A 73 31.35 12.86 6.64
C LYS A 73 30.94 12.17 7.94
N GLU A 74 31.55 12.52 9.07
CA GLU A 74 31.23 11.92 10.37
C GLU A 74 29.74 12.04 10.72
N SER A 75 29.16 13.21 10.49
CA SER A 75 27.73 13.46 10.75
C SER A 75 26.85 12.67 9.79
N LEU A 76 27.20 12.60 8.50
CA LEU A 76 26.43 11.81 7.52
C LEU A 76 26.51 10.30 7.80
N ASP A 77 27.65 9.79 8.26
CA ASP A 77 27.80 8.38 8.67
C ASP A 77 26.90 8.05 9.88
N LYS A 78 26.80 8.95 10.86
CA LYS A 78 25.86 8.83 11.99
C LYS A 78 24.40 8.86 11.52
N ALA A 79 24.07 9.71 10.56
CA ALA A 79 22.74 9.77 9.97
C ALA A 79 22.39 8.46 9.26
N LEU A 80 23.29 7.95 8.42
CA LEU A 80 23.14 6.68 7.70
C LEU A 80 22.95 5.50 8.64
N THR A 81 23.72 5.45 9.74
CA THR A 81 23.58 4.41 10.76
C THR A 81 22.16 4.40 11.33
N ASN A 82 21.66 5.56 11.75
CA ASN A 82 20.32 5.67 12.32
C ASN A 82 19.21 5.40 11.29
N TYR A 83 19.35 5.90 10.05
CA TYR A 83 18.40 5.56 8.99
C TYR A 83 18.32 4.06 8.73
N ASN A 84 19.45 3.35 8.71
CA ASN A 84 19.46 1.89 8.53
C ASN A 84 18.77 1.17 9.70
N ILE A 85 18.90 1.66 10.94
CA ILE A 85 18.16 1.12 12.08
C ILE A 85 16.65 1.31 11.89
N VAL A 86 16.21 2.50 11.44
CA VAL A 86 14.78 2.75 11.17
C VAL A 86 14.28 1.83 10.04
N LEU A 87 15.06 1.60 8.98
CA LEU A 87 14.69 0.65 7.94
C LEU A 87 14.54 -0.77 8.48
N GLN A 88 15.52 -1.23 9.28
CA GLN A 88 15.52 -2.57 9.85
C GLN A 88 14.32 -2.82 10.77
N LYS A 89 13.97 -1.83 11.60
CA LYS A 89 12.83 -1.93 12.53
C LYS A 89 11.49 -1.69 11.84
N GLY A 90 11.43 -0.71 10.94
CA GLY A 90 10.19 -0.23 10.34
C GLY A 90 9.62 -1.14 9.27
N PHE A 91 10.47 -1.72 8.41
CA PHE A 91 9.98 -2.52 7.29
C PHE A 91 9.15 -3.75 7.70
N PRO A 92 9.58 -4.58 8.67
CA PRO A 92 8.78 -5.71 9.13
C PRO A 92 7.41 -5.28 9.65
N LEU A 93 7.37 -4.21 10.46
CA LEU A 93 6.15 -3.69 11.07
C LEU A 93 5.20 -3.08 10.03
N ALA A 94 5.73 -2.30 9.08
CA ALA A 94 4.96 -1.72 7.99
C ALA A 94 4.38 -2.80 7.05
N ALA A 95 5.10 -3.90 6.82
CA ALA A 95 4.61 -5.04 6.08
C ALA A 95 3.48 -5.78 6.82
N ASP A 96 3.59 -5.93 8.14
CA ASP A 96 2.51 -6.50 8.98
C ASP A 96 1.25 -5.62 8.94
N ASP A 97 1.39 -4.29 9.05
CA ASP A 97 0.25 -3.38 8.98
C ASP A 97 -0.38 -3.35 7.59
N SER A 98 0.43 -3.37 6.53
CA SER A 98 -0.06 -3.50 5.15
C SER A 98 -0.83 -4.80 4.95
N LYS A 99 -0.40 -5.89 5.61
CA LYS A 99 -1.11 -7.17 5.55
C LYS A 99 -2.47 -7.06 6.21
N LYS A 100 -2.56 -6.52 7.43
CA LYS A 100 -3.83 -6.30 8.13
C LYS A 100 -4.80 -5.46 7.28
N GLN A 101 -4.28 -4.44 6.60
CA GLN A 101 -5.08 -3.58 5.72
C GLN A 101 -5.59 -4.31 4.46
N ALA A 102 -4.85 -5.28 3.92
CA ALA A 102 -5.27 -6.11 2.80
C ALA A 102 -6.20 -7.26 3.21
N ASP A 103 -6.06 -7.77 4.45
CA ASP A 103 -6.88 -8.86 4.99
C ASP A 103 -8.37 -8.48 5.04
N ALA A 104 -8.69 -7.24 5.39
CA ALA A 104 -10.07 -6.76 5.50
C ALA A 104 -10.84 -6.83 4.15
N PRO A 105 -10.43 -6.17 3.06
CA PRO A 105 -11.14 -6.26 1.78
C PRO A 105 -11.07 -7.65 1.15
N LYS A 106 -10.00 -8.42 1.41
CA LYS A 106 -9.96 -9.84 1.03
C LYS A 106 -11.12 -10.59 1.70
N LYS A 107 -11.31 -10.42 3.01
CA LYS A 107 -12.41 -11.05 3.74
C LYS A 107 -13.77 -10.60 3.21
N ASP A 108 -13.96 -9.32 2.92
CA ASP A 108 -15.21 -8.82 2.34
C ASP A 108 -15.52 -9.48 0.98
N ALA A 109 -14.50 -9.65 0.14
CA ALA A 109 -14.63 -10.37 -1.12
C ALA A 109 -14.96 -11.86 -0.93
N ASP A 110 -14.36 -12.50 0.08
CA ASP A 110 -14.62 -13.90 0.43
C ASP A 110 -16.07 -14.10 0.93
N ASP A 111 -16.54 -13.22 1.82
CA ASP A 111 -17.87 -13.29 2.44
C ASP A 111 -19.00 -13.18 1.40
N ILE A 112 -18.79 -12.43 0.31
CA ILE A 112 -19.75 -12.32 -0.81
C ILE A 112 -19.56 -13.39 -1.89
N LYS A 113 -18.68 -14.37 -1.67
CA LYS A 113 -18.33 -15.43 -2.65
C LYS A 113 -17.86 -14.83 -3.98
N ALA A 114 -17.05 -13.76 -3.93
CA ALA A 114 -16.55 -13.10 -5.13
C ALA A 114 -15.73 -14.05 -6.02
N ALA A 115 -15.05 -15.05 -5.45
CA ALA A 115 -14.36 -16.10 -6.20
C ALA A 115 -15.26 -16.87 -7.19
N VAL A 116 -16.57 -16.90 -6.95
CA VAL A 116 -17.57 -17.51 -7.85
C VAL A 116 -18.11 -16.47 -8.83
N ALA A 117 -18.49 -15.29 -8.33
CA ALA A 117 -19.15 -14.26 -9.14
C ALA A 117 -18.21 -13.55 -10.14
N VAL A 118 -16.94 -13.38 -9.77
CA VAL A 118 -15.91 -12.60 -10.49
C VAL A 118 -14.55 -13.33 -10.40
N LYS A 119 -14.55 -14.58 -10.88
CA LYS A 119 -13.46 -15.55 -10.69
C LYS A 119 -12.08 -15.04 -11.11
N GLU A 120 -11.98 -14.45 -12.29
CA GLU A 120 -10.69 -14.01 -12.86
C GLU A 120 -10.10 -12.83 -12.07
N GLU A 121 -10.92 -11.85 -11.74
CA GLU A 121 -10.49 -10.67 -10.98
C GLU A 121 -10.12 -11.04 -9.55
N TYR A 122 -10.89 -11.95 -8.92
CA TYR A 122 -10.57 -12.48 -7.62
C TYR A 122 -9.22 -13.23 -7.64
N ALA A 123 -9.00 -14.10 -8.64
CA ALA A 123 -7.74 -14.83 -8.78
C ALA A 123 -6.53 -13.89 -8.94
N ALA A 124 -6.68 -12.81 -9.72
CA ALA A 124 -5.63 -11.80 -9.88
C ALA A 124 -5.34 -11.05 -8.56
N ALA A 125 -6.38 -10.68 -7.79
CA ALA A 125 -6.21 -10.05 -6.49
C ALA A 125 -5.51 -10.97 -5.48
N LYS A 126 -5.91 -12.26 -5.47
CA LYS A 126 -5.32 -13.29 -4.63
C LYS A 126 -3.86 -13.57 -4.99
N LYS A 127 -3.51 -13.61 -6.28
CA LYS A 127 -2.12 -13.81 -6.71
C LYS A 127 -1.20 -12.74 -6.11
N LEU A 128 -1.59 -11.46 -6.19
CA LEU A 128 -0.83 -10.36 -5.59
C LEU A 128 -0.67 -10.54 -4.07
N TYR A 129 -1.74 -10.96 -3.39
CA TYR A 129 -1.69 -11.24 -1.96
C TYR A 129 -0.68 -12.34 -1.64
N ASP A 130 -0.78 -13.48 -2.32
CA ASP A 130 0.08 -14.64 -2.10
C ASP A 130 1.55 -14.32 -2.42
N ASP A 131 1.82 -13.61 -3.53
CA ASP A 131 3.15 -13.11 -3.89
C ASP A 131 3.70 -12.19 -2.80
N ALA A 132 2.86 -11.36 -2.18
CA ALA A 132 3.27 -10.48 -1.10
C ALA A 132 3.62 -11.23 0.18
N ILE A 133 2.87 -12.28 0.53
CA ILE A 133 3.18 -13.14 1.67
C ILE A 133 4.50 -13.88 1.45
N ALA A 134 4.76 -14.35 0.22
CA ALA A 134 6.03 -14.94 -0.15
C ALA A 134 7.18 -13.92 -0.03
N ALA A 135 7.01 -12.71 -0.55
CA ALA A 135 8.00 -11.63 -0.44
C ALA A 135 8.30 -11.27 1.02
N LYS A 136 7.27 -11.17 1.87
CA LYS A 136 7.41 -10.90 3.31
C LYS A 136 8.20 -12.01 4.01
N THR A 137 7.88 -13.27 3.70
CA THR A 137 8.56 -14.44 4.27
C THR A 137 10.04 -14.48 3.87
N ALA A 138 10.35 -14.04 2.65
CA ALA A 138 11.72 -13.88 2.16
C ALA A 138 12.46 -12.64 2.71
N GLY A 139 11.84 -11.85 3.59
CA GLY A 139 12.41 -10.60 4.11
C GLY A 139 12.40 -9.44 3.12
N ASN A 140 11.78 -9.59 1.94
CA ASN A 140 11.60 -8.52 0.96
C ASN A 140 10.37 -7.67 1.31
N TYR A 141 10.49 -6.92 2.41
CA TYR A 141 9.37 -6.18 2.99
C TYR A 141 8.87 -5.03 2.11
N SER A 142 9.75 -4.33 1.39
CA SER A 142 9.33 -3.24 0.49
C SER A 142 8.43 -3.76 -0.63
N ASN A 143 8.82 -4.88 -1.26
CA ASN A 143 8.00 -5.53 -2.28
C ASN A 143 6.69 -6.09 -1.67
N ALA A 144 6.75 -6.67 -0.47
CA ALA A 144 5.57 -7.14 0.22
C ALA A 144 4.55 -6.01 0.47
N ILE A 145 5.02 -4.84 0.92
CA ILE A 145 4.15 -3.66 1.14
C ILE A 145 3.49 -3.23 -0.17
N ASP A 146 4.27 -3.09 -1.25
CA ASP A 146 3.76 -2.64 -2.56
C ASP A 146 2.71 -3.64 -3.11
N LEU A 147 2.98 -4.95 -3.00
CA LEU A 147 2.06 -6.00 -3.44
C LEU A 147 0.80 -6.09 -2.56
N LEU A 148 0.91 -5.91 -1.25
CA LEU A 148 -0.25 -5.89 -0.34
C LEU A 148 -1.15 -4.68 -0.62
N GLN A 149 -0.58 -3.51 -0.88
CA GLN A 149 -1.35 -2.33 -1.28
C GLN A 149 -2.07 -2.53 -2.61
N ALA A 150 -1.39 -3.11 -3.61
CA ALA A 150 -2.01 -3.46 -4.89
C ALA A 150 -3.13 -4.50 -4.71
N SER A 151 -2.90 -5.52 -3.89
CA SER A 151 -3.88 -6.56 -3.58
C SER A 151 -5.11 -5.99 -2.88
N LYS A 152 -4.91 -5.11 -1.90
CA LYS A 152 -6.00 -4.40 -1.19
C LYS A 152 -6.95 -3.70 -2.18
N VAL A 153 -6.40 -2.86 -3.06
CA VAL A 153 -7.17 -2.13 -4.09
C VAL A 153 -7.92 -3.10 -5.01
N LYS A 154 -7.28 -4.21 -5.41
CA LYS A 154 -7.92 -5.23 -6.25
C LYS A 154 -9.05 -5.95 -5.54
N PHE A 155 -8.90 -6.30 -4.26
CA PHE A 155 -9.97 -6.93 -3.49
C PHE A 155 -11.15 -5.99 -3.24
N GLU A 156 -10.91 -4.70 -3.00
CA GLU A 156 -11.98 -3.70 -2.91
C GLU A 156 -12.79 -3.63 -4.22
N ALA A 157 -12.11 -3.63 -5.36
CA ALA A 157 -12.75 -3.64 -6.68
C ALA A 157 -13.52 -4.95 -6.95
N VAL A 158 -12.95 -6.09 -6.58
CA VAL A 158 -13.56 -7.43 -6.68
C VAL A 158 -14.84 -7.50 -5.84
N HIS A 159 -14.79 -7.05 -4.58
CA HIS A 159 -15.96 -7.00 -3.70
C HIS A 159 -17.06 -6.11 -4.30
N LYS A 160 -16.71 -4.91 -4.79
CA LYS A 160 -17.67 -4.01 -5.44
C LYS A 160 -18.36 -4.67 -6.63
N LYS A 161 -17.59 -5.28 -7.54
CA LYS A 161 -18.12 -5.94 -8.74
C LYS A 161 -18.99 -7.16 -8.40
N ALA A 162 -18.58 -7.96 -7.42
CA ALA A 162 -19.37 -9.09 -6.94
C ALA A 162 -20.71 -8.62 -6.33
N LYS A 163 -20.70 -7.55 -5.55
CA LYS A 163 -21.90 -6.94 -4.96
C LYS A 163 -22.86 -6.44 -6.04
N GLU A 164 -22.35 -5.75 -7.06
CA GLU A 164 -23.15 -5.28 -8.20
C GLU A 164 -23.83 -6.45 -8.93
N LYS A 165 -23.10 -7.52 -9.23
CA LYS A 165 -23.68 -8.74 -9.84
C LYS A 165 -24.76 -9.37 -8.95
N ARG A 166 -24.53 -9.45 -7.64
CA ARG A 166 -25.49 -10.03 -6.70
C ARG A 166 -26.77 -9.21 -6.63
N THR A 167 -26.65 -7.89 -6.49
CA THR A 167 -27.81 -6.99 -6.49
C THR A 167 -28.57 -7.02 -7.82
N GLY A 168 -27.88 -7.15 -8.95
CA GLY A 168 -28.50 -7.36 -10.26
C GLY A 168 -29.33 -8.64 -10.29
N ALA A 169 -28.75 -9.76 -9.87
CA ALA A 169 -29.44 -11.05 -9.80
C ALA A 169 -30.64 -11.03 -8.84
N GLU A 170 -30.50 -10.42 -7.66
CA GLU A 170 -31.59 -10.26 -6.69
C GLU A 170 -32.77 -9.45 -7.28
N LYS A 171 -32.49 -8.43 -8.08
CA LYS A 171 -33.54 -7.66 -8.78
C LYS A 171 -34.24 -8.50 -9.85
N SER A 172 -33.49 -9.25 -10.65
CA SER A 172 -34.06 -10.14 -11.67
C SER A 172 -34.93 -11.23 -11.06
N ILE A 173 -34.49 -11.86 -9.96
CA ILE A 173 -35.27 -12.88 -9.25
C ILE A 173 -36.59 -12.29 -8.74
N LYS A 174 -36.57 -11.12 -8.11
CA LYS A 174 -37.78 -10.46 -7.62
C LYS A 174 -38.77 -10.11 -8.74
N ALA A 175 -38.27 -9.70 -9.91
CA ALA A 175 -39.09 -9.44 -11.07
C ALA A 175 -39.75 -10.74 -11.56
N THR A 176 -38.98 -11.82 -11.71
CA THR A 176 -39.51 -13.14 -12.08
C THR A 176 -40.52 -13.68 -11.07
N ASP A 177 -40.29 -13.53 -9.77
CA ASP A 177 -41.26 -13.94 -8.72
C ASP A 177 -42.59 -13.18 -8.84
N THR A 178 -42.53 -11.91 -9.27
CA THR A 178 -43.73 -11.09 -9.50
C THR A 178 -44.48 -11.59 -10.73
N ASP A 179 -43.76 -11.88 -11.81
CA ASP A 179 -44.34 -12.40 -13.04
C ASP A 179 -44.99 -13.78 -12.81
N ILE A 180 -44.32 -14.68 -12.07
CA ILE A 180 -44.87 -15.99 -11.70
C ILE A 180 -46.18 -15.82 -10.93
N LYS A 181 -46.24 -14.93 -9.93
CA LYS A 181 -47.48 -14.67 -9.17
C LYS A 181 -48.60 -14.11 -10.03
N ASN A 182 -48.28 -13.25 -11.00
CA ASN A 182 -49.26 -12.70 -11.93
C ASN A 182 -49.81 -13.80 -12.85
N VAL A 183 -48.94 -14.65 -13.39
CA VAL A 183 -49.35 -15.80 -14.22
C VAL A 183 -50.22 -16.77 -13.41
N GLU A 184 -49.83 -17.11 -12.17
CA GLU A 184 -50.62 -17.97 -11.28
C GLU A 184 -52.03 -17.38 -11.01
N LYS A 185 -52.13 -16.06 -10.87
CA LYS A 185 -53.42 -15.39 -10.68
C LYS A 185 -54.28 -15.48 -11.94
N THR A 186 -53.71 -15.20 -13.11
CA THR A 186 -54.42 -15.32 -14.40
C THR A 186 -54.88 -16.76 -14.65
N VAL A 187 -54.06 -17.77 -14.35
CA VAL A 187 -54.45 -19.18 -14.47
C VAL A 187 -55.65 -19.47 -13.58
N LYS A 188 -55.62 -19.09 -12.29
CA LYS A 188 -56.76 -19.28 -11.37
C LYS A 188 -58.05 -18.60 -11.86
N GLU A 189 -57.93 -17.41 -12.43
CA GLU A 189 -59.07 -16.69 -13.01
C GLU A 189 -59.65 -17.44 -14.22
N ILE A 190 -58.80 -17.95 -15.13
CA ILE A 190 -59.23 -18.76 -16.27
C ILE A 190 -59.90 -20.06 -15.82
N GLU A 191 -59.34 -20.76 -14.83
CA GLU A 191 -59.93 -21.99 -14.30
C GLU A 191 -61.31 -21.74 -13.72
N LYS A 192 -61.47 -20.65 -12.96
CA LYS A 192 -62.76 -20.25 -12.40
C LYS A 192 -63.80 -19.96 -13.48
N LEU A 193 -63.43 -19.21 -14.52
CA LEU A 193 -64.33 -18.91 -15.64
C LEU A 193 -64.77 -20.18 -16.37
N ARG A 194 -63.83 -21.09 -16.64
CA ARG A 194 -64.13 -22.39 -17.28
C ARG A 194 -65.10 -23.23 -16.45
N ASP A 195 -64.93 -23.26 -15.13
CA ASP A 195 -65.84 -23.99 -14.24
C ASP A 195 -67.24 -23.37 -14.20
N GLU A 196 -67.33 -22.04 -14.26
CA GLU A 196 -68.60 -21.30 -14.35
C GLU A 196 -69.32 -21.57 -15.68
N GLU A 197 -68.60 -21.55 -16.81
CA GLU A 197 -69.13 -21.90 -18.13
C GLU A 197 -69.64 -23.35 -18.18
N GLN A 198 -68.87 -24.31 -17.66
CA GLN A 198 -69.30 -25.71 -17.61
C GLN A 198 -70.57 -25.91 -16.76
N LYS A 199 -70.70 -25.16 -15.66
CA LYS A 199 -71.92 -25.19 -14.83
C LYS A 199 -73.11 -24.58 -15.57
N ALA A 200 -72.92 -23.51 -16.32
CA ALA A 200 -73.97 -22.88 -17.13
C ALA A 200 -74.47 -23.84 -18.22
N MET A 201 -73.57 -24.45 -18.99
CA MET A 201 -73.92 -25.41 -20.05
C MET A 201 -74.68 -26.63 -19.52
N LYS A 202 -74.30 -27.15 -18.35
CA LYS A 202 -75.01 -28.27 -17.72
C LYS A 202 -76.44 -27.91 -17.30
N LYS A 203 -76.69 -26.66 -16.90
CA LYS A 203 -78.03 -26.19 -16.54
C LYS A 203 -78.91 -26.03 -17.79
N GLU A 204 -78.33 -25.54 -18.87
CA GLU A 204 -79.03 -25.34 -20.14
C GLU A 204 -79.48 -26.66 -20.78
N ASN A 205 -78.61 -27.68 -20.78
CA ASN A 205 -78.95 -29.01 -21.31
C ASN A 205 -79.92 -29.84 -20.44
N ALA A 206 -80.27 -29.36 -19.25
CA ALA A 206 -81.19 -30.04 -18.32
C ALA A 206 -82.63 -29.48 -18.36
N GLN A 207 -82.88 -28.48 -19.21
CA GLN A 207 -84.20 -27.91 -19.50
C GLN A 207 -84.77 -28.50 -20.80
#